data_AF-A0A3D3GFR3-F1
#
_entry.id   AF-A0A3D3GFR3-F1
#
_cell.length_a   1.000
_cell.length_b   1.000
_cell.length_c   1.000
_cell.angle_alpha   90.00
_cell.angle_beta   90.00
_cell.angle_gamma   90.00
#
_symmetry.space_group_name_H-M   'P 1'
#
loop_
_entity.id
_entity.type
_entity.pdbx_description
1 polymer ?
#
loop_
_entity_poly.entity_id
_entity_poly.type
_entity_poly.pdbx_seq_one_letter_code
_entity_poly.pdbx_strand_id
1 'polypeptide(L)'
;MDPYKLGELKNKSLWRERPSNTWSFYCPLCKSPRKIPYQPKPGGLRQVSQVLLTTAFLTLLAWPWLTWKGVVIGLPLWIGFEAFYRTRVRASVSCPYCGFDPFLYMVDVKRARTEVETHWRKIFTEKGIPYPEKHPVAGSKAESETGGESPSGVSADAKISDETGVVP
;
A
#
# COMPACT_ATOMS: atom_id res chain seq x y z
N MET A 1 -17.33 -22.72 25.74
CA MET A 1 -15.88 -22.87 25.49
C MET A 1 -15.27 -21.49 25.56
N ASP A 2 -14.55 -21.21 26.65
CA ASP A 2 -14.06 -19.86 26.97
C ASP A 2 -12.76 -19.56 26.22
N PRO A 3 -12.71 -18.48 25.40
CA PRO A 3 -11.56 -18.17 24.55
C PRO A 3 -10.32 -17.66 25.29
N TYR A 4 -10.32 -17.62 26.63
CA TYR A 4 -9.27 -16.98 27.44
C TYR A 4 -8.28 -17.96 28.10
N LYS A 5 -8.52 -19.28 28.06
CA LYS A 5 -7.64 -20.30 28.69
C LYS A 5 -6.47 -20.78 27.82
N LEU A 6 -6.21 -20.13 26.67
CA LEU A 6 -5.10 -20.47 25.77
C LEU A 6 -3.75 -19.85 26.18
N GLY A 7 -3.69 -19.09 27.28
CA GLY A 7 -2.47 -18.41 27.73
C GLY A 7 -1.39 -19.34 28.30
N GLU A 8 -1.76 -20.50 28.83
CA GLU A 8 -0.86 -21.28 29.70
C GLU A 8 -0.08 -22.41 29.01
N LEU A 9 -0.47 -22.81 27.80
CA LEU A 9 0.21 -23.90 27.05
C LEU A 9 1.29 -23.40 26.09
N LYS A 10 1.63 -22.11 26.11
CA LYS A 10 2.46 -21.45 25.08
C LYS A 10 3.98 -21.51 25.28
N ASN A 11 4.51 -22.28 26.23
CA ASN A 11 5.93 -22.13 26.63
C ASN A 11 6.78 -23.41 26.61
N LYS A 12 6.43 -24.44 25.81
CA LYS A 12 7.31 -25.62 25.62
C LYS A 12 7.35 -26.18 24.19
N SER A 13 7.23 -25.34 23.15
CA SER A 13 7.70 -25.78 21.84
C SER A 13 9.24 -25.72 21.83
N LEU A 14 9.89 -26.87 21.66
CA LEU A 14 11.36 -26.99 21.50
C LEU A 14 11.88 -26.21 20.28
N TRP A 15 10.99 -25.85 19.37
CA TRP A 15 11.21 -24.81 18.37
C TRP A 15 11.15 -23.45 19.06
N ARG A 16 12.31 -22.97 19.51
CA ARG A 16 12.48 -21.56 19.88
C ARG A 16 12.06 -20.73 18.67
N GLU A 17 10.85 -20.19 18.69
CA GLU A 17 10.45 -19.14 17.77
C GLU A 17 11.51 -18.05 17.93
N ARG A 18 12.39 -17.93 16.93
CA ARG A 18 13.38 -16.85 16.86
C ARG A 18 12.57 -15.58 17.12
N PRO A 19 12.95 -14.70 18.06
CA PRO A 19 12.21 -13.47 18.35
C PRO A 19 12.23 -12.65 17.06
N SER A 20 11.24 -12.92 16.23
CA SER A 20 11.05 -12.31 14.96
C SER A 20 10.41 -11.00 15.33
N ASN A 21 11.03 -9.92 14.87
CA ASN A 21 10.56 -8.57 15.09
C ASN A 21 9.31 -8.33 14.24
N THR A 22 8.28 -9.12 14.53
CA THR A 22 7.02 -9.25 13.82
C THR A 22 6.01 -8.43 14.59
N TRP A 23 5.37 -7.52 13.88
CA TRP A 23 4.38 -6.66 14.48
C TRP A 23 3.01 -7.28 14.28
N SER A 24 2.34 -7.67 15.37
CA SER A 24 0.99 -8.24 15.32
C SER A 24 -0.08 -7.22 15.72
N PHE A 25 -1.14 -7.14 14.94
CA PHE A 25 -2.30 -6.29 15.21
C PHE A 25 -3.57 -6.93 14.67
N TYR A 26 -4.73 -6.37 15.05
CA TYR A 26 -6.03 -6.82 14.57
C TYR A 26 -6.62 -5.78 13.61
N CYS A 27 -7.30 -6.25 12.56
CA CYS A 27 -8.05 -5.34 11.69
C CYS A 27 -9.23 -4.73 12.47
N PRO A 28 -9.44 -3.40 12.47
CA PRO A 28 -10.52 -2.78 13.22
C PRO A 28 -11.91 -3.13 12.66
N LEU A 29 -12.01 -3.47 11.38
CA LEU A 29 -13.28 -3.78 10.71
C LEU A 29 -13.68 -5.25 10.89
N CYS A 30 -12.83 -6.18 10.46
CA CYS A 30 -13.14 -7.62 10.48
C CYS A 30 -12.54 -8.38 11.66
N LYS A 31 -11.76 -7.73 12.54
CA LYS A 31 -11.06 -8.34 13.68
C LYS A 31 -10.13 -9.51 13.33
N SER A 32 -9.76 -9.66 12.06
CA SER A 32 -8.80 -10.68 11.63
C SER A 32 -7.40 -10.38 12.20
N PRO A 33 -6.69 -11.40 12.72
CA PRO A 33 -5.33 -11.24 13.21
C PRO A 33 -4.36 -11.03 12.04
N ARG A 34 -3.37 -10.14 12.22
CA ARG A 34 -2.34 -9.83 11.23
C ARG A 34 -0.96 -9.84 11.85
N LYS A 35 0.02 -10.22 11.03
CA LYS A 35 1.44 -10.18 11.37
C LYS A 35 2.17 -9.57 10.19
N ILE A 36 2.85 -8.44 10.40
CA ILE A 36 3.75 -7.85 9.39
C ILE A 36 5.17 -8.34 9.70
N PRO A 37 5.89 -8.90 8.71
CA PRO A 37 7.22 -9.48 8.93
C PRO A 37 8.34 -8.44 9.06
N TYR A 38 8.00 -7.15 9.00
CA TYR A 38 8.95 -6.04 9.08
C TYR A 38 8.45 -4.95 10.02
N GLN A 39 9.40 -4.23 10.61
CA GLN A 39 9.08 -3.03 11.38
C GLN A 39 8.71 -1.89 10.45
N PRO A 40 7.67 -1.09 10.78
CA PRO A 40 7.27 0.06 10.00
C PRO A 40 8.25 1.24 10.10
N LYS A 41 9.24 1.17 11.01
CA LYS A 41 10.24 2.22 11.21
C LYS A 41 11.38 2.05 10.19
N PRO A 42 11.51 2.96 9.19
CA PRO A 42 12.69 2.97 8.34
C PRO A 42 13.92 3.33 9.20
N GLY A 43 15.06 2.69 8.94
CA GLY A 43 16.34 3.08 9.57
C GLY A 43 17.05 1.99 10.36
N GLY A 44 16.69 0.72 10.18
CA GLY A 44 17.57 -0.36 10.60
C GLY A 44 18.90 -0.27 9.85
N LEU A 45 20.02 -0.45 10.56
CA LEU A 45 21.38 -0.34 9.99
C LEU A 45 21.55 -1.18 8.71
N ARG A 46 20.91 -2.34 8.63
CA ARG A 46 20.92 -3.22 7.44
C ARG A 46 20.30 -2.58 6.20
N GLN A 47 19.21 -1.84 6.35
CA GLN A 47 18.52 -1.20 5.24
C GLN A 47 19.35 -0.02 4.74
N VAL A 48 19.90 0.78 5.67
CA VAL A 48 20.77 1.90 5.36
C VAL A 48 22.04 1.41 4.65
N SER A 49 22.68 0.33 5.14
CA SER A 49 23.86 -0.24 4.49
C SER A 49 23.55 -0.78 3.10
N GLN A 50 22.38 -1.38 2.88
CA GLN A 50 21.97 -1.86 1.56
C GLN A 50 21.83 -0.70 0.58
N VAL A 51 21.15 0.39 0.96
CA VAL A 51 21.00 1.58 0.13
C VAL A 51 22.34 2.22 -0.17
N LEU A 52 23.22 2.33 0.83
CA LEU A 52 24.55 2.86 0.67
C LEU A 52 25.38 2.05 -0.33
N LEU A 53 25.38 0.71 -0.21
CA LEU A 53 26.09 -0.18 -1.12
C LEU A 53 25.54 -0.11 -2.54
N THR A 54 24.21 -0.08 -2.71
CA THR A 54 23.61 0.09 -4.04
C THR A 54 23.93 1.44 -4.66
N THR A 55 23.97 2.50 -3.84
CA THR A 55 24.34 3.85 -4.29
C THR A 55 25.80 3.89 -4.74
N ALA A 56 26.70 3.32 -3.93
CA ALA A 56 28.12 3.24 -4.25
C ALA A 56 28.35 2.43 -5.54
N PHE A 57 27.68 1.28 -5.68
CA PHE A 57 27.75 0.46 -6.88
C PHE A 57 27.30 1.22 -8.14
N LEU A 58 26.14 1.89 -8.09
CA LEU A 58 25.64 2.68 -9.21
C LEU A 58 26.52 3.88 -9.52
N THR A 59 27.12 4.50 -8.50
CA THR A 59 28.07 5.61 -8.66
C THR A 59 29.34 5.15 -9.38
N LEU A 60 29.85 3.96 -9.04
CA LEU A 60 31.02 3.36 -9.70
C LEU A 60 30.71 3.01 -11.16
N LEU A 61 29.53 2.46 -11.45
CA LEU A 61 29.11 2.16 -12.82
C LEU A 61 28.92 3.43 -13.66
N ALA A 62 28.39 4.49 -13.07
CA ALA A 62 28.14 5.76 -13.72
C ALA A 62 29.37 6.69 -13.77
N TRP A 63 30.49 6.30 -13.15
CA TRP A 63 31.70 7.10 -13.04
C TRP A 63 32.24 7.68 -14.36
N PRO A 64 32.34 6.92 -15.48
CA PRO A 64 32.87 7.47 -16.72
C PRO A 64 32.00 8.58 -17.32
N TRP A 65 30.70 8.60 -17.00
CA TRP A 65 29.77 9.60 -17.51
C TRP A 65 29.61 10.80 -16.57
N LEU A 66 29.54 10.53 -15.26
CA LEU A 66 29.10 11.52 -14.27
C LEU A 66 30.23 12.12 -13.43
N THR A 67 31.45 11.54 -13.44
CA THR A 67 32.63 12.05 -12.70
C THR A 67 32.24 12.60 -11.31
N TRP A 68 32.50 13.88 -11.01
CA TRP A 68 32.15 14.53 -9.72
C TRP A 68 30.64 14.70 -9.50
N LYS A 69 29.83 14.77 -10.56
CA LYS A 69 28.37 14.87 -10.49
C LYS A 69 27.72 13.56 -10.04
N GLY A 70 28.47 12.45 -9.97
CA GLY A 70 27.98 11.16 -9.50
C GLY A 70 27.40 11.20 -8.09
N VAL A 71 27.91 12.08 -7.22
CA VAL A 71 27.38 12.24 -5.84
C VAL A 71 25.91 12.68 -5.85
N VAL A 72 25.48 13.45 -6.85
CA VAL A 72 24.10 13.92 -6.97
C VAL A 72 23.13 12.77 -7.22
N ILE A 73 23.57 11.63 -7.76
CA ILE A 73 22.72 10.45 -8.02
C ILE A 73 22.25 9.76 -6.74
N GLY A 74 22.94 9.98 -5.61
CA GLY A 74 22.54 9.44 -4.32
C GLY A 74 21.21 10.02 -3.84
N LEU A 75 20.92 11.28 -4.13
CA LEU A 75 19.70 11.95 -3.71
C LEU A 75 18.42 11.37 -4.36
N PRO A 76 18.29 11.27 -5.70
CA PRO A 76 17.12 10.67 -6.31
C PRO A 76 16.98 9.18 -5.95
N LEU A 77 18.09 8.47 -5.74
CA LEU A 77 18.05 7.08 -5.32
C LEU A 77 17.53 6.93 -3.89
N TRP A 78 17.93 7.82 -2.98
CA TRP A 78 17.40 7.86 -1.61
C TRP A 78 15.90 8.17 -1.59
N ILE A 79 15.46 9.18 -2.36
CA ILE A 79 14.04 9.53 -2.49
C ILE A 79 13.24 8.34 -3.04
N GLY A 80 13.75 7.68 -4.09
CA GLY A 80 13.12 6.50 -4.66
C GLY A 80 13.02 5.34 -3.67
N PHE A 81 14.08 5.09 -2.90
CA PHE A 81 14.08 4.10 -1.83
C PHE A 81 13.03 4.40 -0.76
N GLU A 82 12.95 5.65 -0.29
CA GLU A 82 11.99 6.05 0.73
C GLU A 82 10.54 5.91 0.23
N ALA A 83 10.28 6.36 -1.00
CA ALA A 83 8.97 6.23 -1.63
C ALA A 83 8.56 4.76 -1.80
N PHE A 84 9.48 3.91 -2.26
CA PHE A 84 9.24 2.47 -2.43
C PHE A 84 8.99 1.78 -1.09
N TYR A 85 9.84 2.05 -0.09
CA TYR A 85 9.69 1.51 1.26
C TYR A 85 8.33 1.90 1.83
N ARG A 86 7.97 3.19 1.80
CA ARG A 86 6.69 3.68 2.31
C ARG A 86 5.49 3.06 1.60
N THR A 87 5.58 2.86 0.28
CA THR A 87 4.52 2.21 -0.50
C THR A 87 4.37 0.73 -0.13
N ARG A 88 5.47 0.01 0.06
CA ARG A 88 5.43 -1.37 0.54
C ARG A 88 4.82 -1.48 1.93
N VAL A 89 5.21 -0.59 2.85
CA VAL A 89 4.62 -0.54 4.20
C VAL A 89 3.11 -0.38 4.10
N ARG A 90 2.63 0.60 3.33
CA ARG A 90 1.20 0.83 3.09
C ARG A 90 0.49 -0.43 2.59
N ALA A 91 1.03 -1.06 1.54
CA ALA A 91 0.44 -2.26 0.94
C ALA A 91 0.32 -3.45 1.92
N SER A 92 1.23 -3.60 2.88
CA SER A 92 1.13 -4.68 3.88
C SER A 92 0.10 -4.42 4.99
N VAL A 93 -0.20 -3.15 5.24
CA VAL A 93 -1.13 -2.74 6.29
C VAL A 93 -2.56 -2.93 5.81
N SER A 94 -2.82 -2.76 4.51
CA SER A 94 -4.13 -2.98 3.87
C SER A 94 -4.62 -4.42 4.05
N CYS A 95 -5.93 -4.59 4.25
CA CYS A 95 -6.50 -5.85 4.69
C CYS A 95 -6.98 -6.81 3.59
N PRO A 96 -6.27 -7.92 3.22
CA PRO A 96 -6.76 -8.92 2.25
C PRO A 96 -8.14 -9.52 2.51
N TYR A 97 -8.61 -9.58 3.77
CA TYR A 97 -9.92 -10.19 4.06
C TYR A 97 -11.11 -9.27 3.82
N CYS A 98 -10.94 -7.95 3.94
CA CYS A 98 -12.06 -7.00 3.89
C CYS A 98 -11.79 -5.74 3.08
N GLY A 99 -10.59 -5.60 2.50
CA GLY A 99 -10.17 -4.42 1.74
C GLY A 99 -9.89 -3.17 2.57
N PHE A 100 -9.97 -3.23 3.91
CA PHE A 100 -9.76 -2.04 4.75
C PHE A 100 -8.32 -1.54 4.70
N ASP A 101 -8.13 -0.27 4.34
CA ASP A 101 -6.85 0.45 4.38
C ASP A 101 -6.86 1.55 5.46
N PRO A 102 -6.08 1.40 6.55
CA PRO A 102 -5.99 2.40 7.61
C PRO A 102 -5.46 3.76 7.16
N PHE A 103 -4.50 3.80 6.22
CA PHE A 103 -3.93 5.05 5.73
C PHE A 103 -4.95 5.81 4.90
N LEU A 104 -5.67 5.09 4.03
CA LEU A 104 -6.71 5.70 3.24
C LEU A 104 -7.86 6.18 4.13
N TYR A 105 -8.23 5.42 5.16
CA TYR A 105 -9.27 5.82 6.11
C TYR A 105 -8.92 7.10 6.87
N MET A 106 -7.64 7.31 7.23
CA MET A 106 -7.18 8.54 7.87
C MET A 106 -7.22 9.76 6.94
N VAL A 107 -7.01 9.57 5.64
CA VAL A 107 -6.99 10.66 4.64
C VAL A 107 -8.40 10.97 4.11
N ASP A 108 -9.15 9.93 3.75
CA ASP A 108 -10.49 10.02 3.19
C ASP A 108 -11.35 8.82 3.59
N VAL A 109 -12.24 9.05 4.56
CA VAL A 109 -13.18 8.06 5.07
C VAL A 109 -14.17 7.60 4.00
N LYS A 110 -14.61 8.48 3.09
CA LYS A 110 -15.59 8.14 2.07
C LYS A 110 -14.98 7.18 1.07
N ARG A 111 -13.78 7.50 0.57
CA ARG A 111 -13.06 6.64 -0.37
C ARG A 111 -12.71 5.28 0.25
N ALA A 112 -12.28 5.25 1.51
CA ALA A 112 -12.01 3.99 2.20
C ALA A 112 -13.25 3.10 2.31
N ARG A 113 -14.45 3.67 2.54
CA ARG A 113 -15.71 2.91 2.51
C ARG A 113 -16.00 2.35 1.12
N THR A 114 -15.79 3.14 0.07
CA THR A 114 -15.97 2.67 -1.31
C THR A 114 -15.01 1.52 -1.66
N GLU A 115 -13.76 1.57 -1.23
CA GLU A 115 -12.79 0.47 -1.46
C GLU A 115 -13.19 -0.82 -0.72
N VAL A 116 -13.69 -0.70 0.51
CA VAL A 116 -14.24 -1.85 1.24
C VAL A 116 -15.48 -2.41 0.53
N GLU A 117 -16.42 -1.57 0.11
CA GLU A 117 -17.63 -2.01 -0.60
C GLU A 117 -17.30 -2.69 -1.93
N THR A 118 -16.38 -2.11 -2.71
CA THR A 118 -15.93 -2.72 -3.98
C THR A 118 -15.22 -4.04 -3.76
N HIS A 119 -14.43 -4.17 -2.69
CA HIS A 119 -13.79 -5.43 -2.31
C HIS A 119 -14.83 -6.51 -1.95
N TRP A 120 -15.83 -6.19 -1.14
CA TRP A 120 -16.91 -7.13 -0.84
C TRP A 120 -17.71 -7.50 -2.08
N ARG A 121 -18.10 -6.54 -2.92
CA ARG A 121 -18.81 -6.83 -4.18
C ARG A 121 -18.08 -7.88 -5.02
N LYS A 122 -16.74 -7.74 -5.17
CA LYS A 122 -15.91 -8.73 -5.88
C LYS A 122 -16.02 -10.13 -5.24
N ILE A 123 -15.87 -10.22 -3.92
CA ILE A 123 -15.97 -11.50 -3.18
C ILE A 123 -17.37 -12.12 -3.34
N PHE A 124 -18.43 -11.33 -3.32
CA PHE A 124 -19.81 -11.81 -3.52
C PHE A 124 -20.02 -12.32 -4.95
N THR A 125 -19.52 -11.59 -5.96
CA THR A 125 -19.54 -12.02 -7.36
C THR A 125 -18.78 -13.32 -7.57
N GLU A 126 -17.59 -13.47 -7.00
CA GLU A 126 -16.79 -14.70 -7.06
C GLU A 126 -17.50 -15.90 -6.43
N LYS A 127 -18.32 -15.67 -5.40
CA LYS A 127 -19.11 -16.70 -4.72
C LYS A 127 -20.47 -16.96 -5.36
N GLY A 128 -20.89 -16.18 -6.35
CA GLY A 128 -22.22 -16.27 -6.97
C GLY A 128 -23.38 -15.85 -6.06
N ILE A 129 -23.10 -15.11 -4.99
CA ILE A 129 -24.12 -14.64 -4.04
C ILE A 129 -24.48 -13.20 -4.40
N PRO A 130 -25.77 -12.84 -4.55
CA PRO A 130 -26.15 -11.45 -4.83
C PRO A 130 -25.73 -10.53 -3.68
N TYR A 131 -25.13 -9.39 -4.02
CA TYR A 131 -24.72 -8.39 -3.04
C TYR A 131 -25.96 -7.74 -2.43
N PRO A 132 -26.06 -7.60 -1.09
CA PRO A 132 -27.22 -6.97 -0.47
C PRO A 132 -27.31 -5.51 -0.93
N GLU A 133 -28.40 -5.16 -1.62
CA GLU A 133 -28.69 -3.77 -1.94
C GLU A 133 -28.96 -3.01 -0.64
N LYS A 134 -28.30 -1.86 -0.48
CA LYS A 134 -28.58 -0.99 0.67
C LYS A 134 -30.00 -0.49 0.48
N HIS A 135 -30.94 -1.04 1.23
CA HIS A 135 -32.25 -0.41 1.34
C HIS A 135 -32.04 1.01 1.88
N PRO A 136 -32.62 2.04 1.23
CA PRO A 136 -32.54 3.40 1.74
C PRO A 136 -33.10 3.37 3.16
N VAL A 137 -32.25 3.69 4.13
CA VAL A 137 -32.69 3.81 5.52
C VAL A 137 -33.70 4.95 5.53
N ALA A 138 -34.96 4.64 5.83
CA ALA A 138 -36.13 5.51 5.65
C ALA A 138 -36.14 6.80 6.52
N GLY A 139 -34.98 7.24 7.02
CA GLY A 139 -34.82 8.43 7.84
C GLY A 139 -33.63 9.31 7.48
N SER A 140 -32.76 8.95 6.53
CA SER A 140 -31.72 9.86 6.03
C SER A 140 -32.31 10.79 4.98
N LYS A 141 -33.09 11.79 5.45
CA LYS A 141 -33.50 12.94 4.63
C LYS A 141 -32.24 13.64 4.12
N ALA A 142 -32.19 13.74 2.79
CA ALA A 142 -31.40 14.65 1.98
C ALA A 142 -30.66 15.76 2.74
N GLU A 143 -29.36 15.55 2.96
CA GLU A 143 -28.39 16.63 3.06
C GLU A 143 -27.30 16.32 2.03
N SER A 144 -27.71 16.36 0.76
CA SER A 144 -26.86 16.23 -0.41
C SER A 144 -27.30 17.28 -1.43
N GLU A 145 -27.06 18.54 -1.10
CA GLU A 145 -27.07 19.71 -1.98
C GLU A 145 -26.50 20.83 -1.11
N THR A 146 -25.23 21.20 -1.20
CA THR A 146 -24.77 22.28 -2.10
C THR A 146 -23.24 22.38 -2.03
N GLY A 147 -22.58 22.47 -3.18
CA GLY A 147 -21.20 22.98 -3.31
C GLY A 147 -20.16 21.90 -3.67
N GLY A 148 -19.64 21.82 -4.89
CA GLY A 148 -19.81 22.70 -6.03
C GLY A 148 -19.29 22.03 -7.30
N GLU A 149 -19.90 22.46 -8.39
CA GLU A 149 -19.57 22.19 -9.78
C GLU A 149 -18.21 22.83 -10.12
N SER A 150 -17.29 22.00 -10.67
CA SER A 150 -16.49 22.16 -11.92
C SER A 150 -15.82 23.53 -12.25
N PRO A 151 -14.69 23.56 -13.00
CA PRO A 151 -14.75 23.10 -14.38
C PRO A 151 -13.50 22.46 -15.01
N SER A 152 -13.80 21.73 -16.09
CA SER A 152 -13.13 21.79 -17.40
C SER A 152 -11.67 21.36 -17.54
N GLY A 153 -11.50 20.18 -18.14
CA GLY A 153 -10.98 20.10 -19.52
C GLY A 153 -9.51 20.44 -19.76
N VAL A 154 -8.69 19.40 -19.87
CA VAL A 154 -7.57 19.38 -20.84
C VAL A 154 -7.55 17.98 -21.47
N SER A 155 -8.20 17.86 -22.63
CA SER A 155 -7.87 16.82 -23.61
C SER A 155 -6.56 17.23 -24.26
N ALA A 156 -5.53 16.38 -24.14
CA ALA A 156 -4.32 16.50 -24.94
C ALA A 156 -4.26 15.27 -25.85
N ASP A 157 -4.91 15.40 -27.00
CA ASP A 157 -4.71 14.59 -28.19
C ASP A 157 -3.27 14.79 -28.70
N ALA A 158 -2.35 13.92 -28.29
CA ALA A 158 -1.02 13.84 -28.90
C ALA A 158 -1.05 12.89 -30.09
N LYS A 159 -1.24 13.49 -31.26
CA LYS A 159 -1.06 12.92 -32.60
C LYS A 159 0.41 12.51 -32.78
N ILE A 160 0.72 11.21 -32.72
CA ILE A 160 2.02 10.66 -33.15
C ILE A 160 1.86 10.27 -34.62
N SER A 161 2.50 11.05 -35.47
CA SER A 161 2.58 10.80 -36.91
C SER A 161 3.51 9.62 -37.19
N ASP A 162 2.99 8.72 -38.01
CA ASP A 162 3.68 7.69 -38.78
C ASP A 162 4.60 8.38 -39.80
N GLU A 163 5.92 8.15 -39.74
CA GLU A 163 6.83 8.38 -40.87
C GLU A 163 7.57 7.07 -41.18
N THR A 164 6.98 6.31 -42.09
CA THR A 164 7.63 5.28 -42.89
C THR A 164 8.67 5.92 -43.81
N GLY A 165 9.94 5.80 -43.44
CA GLY A 165 11.08 6.09 -44.32
C GLY A 165 11.62 4.80 -44.94
N VAL A 166 11.19 4.51 -46.18
CA VAL A 166 11.82 3.55 -47.11
C VAL A 166 12.96 4.26 -47.83
N VAL A 167 14.18 3.71 -47.81
CA VAL A 167 15.31 4.13 -48.67
C VAL A 167 16.10 2.87 -49.09
N PRO A 168 16.54 2.79 -50.36
CA PRO A 168 16.86 1.57 -51.15
C PRO A 168 17.93 0.62 -50.66
#